data_AF-A0A957UL04-F1
#
_entry.id   AF-A0A957UL04-F1
#
_cell.length_a   1.000
_cell.length_b   1.000
_cell.length_c   1.000
_cell.angle_alpha   90.00
_cell.angle_beta   90.00
_cell.angle_gamma   90.00
#
_symmetry.space_group_name_H-M   'P 1'
#
loop_
_entity.id
_entity.type
_entity.pdbx_description
1 polymer ?
#
loop_
_entity_poly.entity_id
_entity_poly.type
_entity_poly.pdbx_seq_one_letter_code
_entity_poly.pdbx_strand_id
1 'polypeptide(L)'
;MTLLYLAIAYIMGVIGGRYLWETQWLDCSTPVWLWLLPLILLPFTLLLNRLPPRESGAMRWPARAGFVVPRPRPSPALLAAMGLCLCMGALRFASQPLAPCWEPDDLAFYNLPASAAYERDAPKVTIEGYVSSYPLVADTQQRLQVVAHAIETAAGEVHAVTGALVFKTGIRQRYAYGQPVRLRGRLVTPPDFEDFSYR
;
A
#
# COMPACT_ATOMS: atom_id res chain seq x y z
N MET A 1 23.73 -2.99 21.51
CA MET A 1 23.30 -4.31 20.98
C MET A 1 21.79 -4.47 20.90
N THR A 2 21.00 -3.97 21.86
CA THR A 2 19.52 -4.05 21.81
C THR A 2 18.91 -3.48 20.52
N LEU A 3 19.34 -2.28 20.11
CA LEU A 3 18.88 -1.65 18.88
C LEU A 3 19.14 -2.51 17.63
N LEU A 4 20.26 -3.22 17.58
CA LEU A 4 20.58 -4.12 16.47
C LEU A 4 19.57 -5.27 16.39
N TYR A 5 19.25 -5.91 17.52
CA TYR A 5 18.27 -7.00 17.55
C TYR A 5 16.86 -6.53 17.16
N LEU A 6 16.46 -5.34 17.61
CA LEU A 6 15.17 -4.75 17.24
C LEU A 6 15.11 -4.42 15.74
N ALA A 7 16.19 -3.86 15.18
CA ALA A 7 16.29 -3.57 13.75
C ALA A 7 16.23 -4.85 12.90
N ILE A 8 16.97 -5.90 13.28
CA ILE A 8 16.92 -7.19 12.60
C ILE A 8 15.53 -7.80 12.68
N ALA A 9 14.89 -7.79 13.86
CA ALA A 9 13.54 -8.31 14.04
C ALA A 9 12.52 -7.58 13.15
N TYR A 10 12.63 -6.25 13.05
CA TYR A 10 11.80 -5.44 12.16
C TYR A 10 12.01 -5.78 10.68
N ILE A 11 13.26 -5.88 10.22
CA ILE A 11 13.58 -6.25 8.83
C ILE A 11 13.04 -7.64 8.49
N MET A 12 13.24 -8.62 9.39
CA MET A 12 12.66 -9.96 9.25
C MET A 12 11.13 -9.90 9.17
N GLY A 13 10.51 -9.05 9.98
CA GLY A 13 9.09 -8.75 9.90
C GLY A 13 8.68 -8.25 8.52
N VAL A 14 9.38 -7.26 7.96
CA VAL A 14 9.08 -6.71 6.63
C VAL A 14 9.20 -7.79 5.54
N ILE A 15 10.22 -8.65 5.60
CA ILE A 15 10.36 -9.77 4.67
C ILE A 15 9.16 -10.73 4.80
N GLY A 16 8.77 -11.07 6.03
CA GLY A 16 7.61 -11.91 6.30
C GLY A 16 6.29 -11.27 5.85
N GLY A 17 6.12 -9.97 6.05
CA GLY A 17 4.95 -9.21 5.60
C GLY A 17 4.80 -9.21 4.09
N ARG A 18 5.91 -9.10 3.36
CA ARG A 18 5.91 -9.21 1.90
C ARG A 18 5.43 -10.59 1.45
N TYR A 19 5.94 -11.65 2.08
CA TYR A 19 5.50 -13.02 1.80
C TYR A 19 4.01 -13.20 2.09
N LEU A 20 3.52 -12.69 3.23
CA LEU A 20 2.09 -12.74 3.59
C LEU A 20 1.20 -12.01 2.57
N TRP A 21 1.68 -10.89 2.01
CA TRP A 21 0.98 -10.19 0.94
C TRP A 21 0.95 -10.99 -0.36
N GLU A 22 2.09 -11.55 -0.77
CA GLU A 22 2.19 -12.39 -1.98
C GLU A 22 1.32 -13.66 -1.87
N THR A 23 1.14 -14.23 -0.67
CA THR A 23 0.21 -15.35 -0.43
C THR A 23 -1.24 -14.93 -0.18
N GLN A 24 -1.58 -13.64 -0.33
CA GLN A 24 -2.91 -13.06 -0.08
C GLN A 24 -3.46 -13.27 1.34
N TRP A 25 -2.58 -13.41 2.35
CA TRP A 25 -2.98 -13.39 3.76
C TRP A 25 -3.15 -11.97 4.29
N LEU A 26 -2.42 -11.02 3.68
CA LEU A 26 -2.63 -9.59 3.83
C LEU A 26 -3.06 -9.05 2.47
N ASP A 27 -4.14 -8.30 2.46
CA ASP A 27 -4.67 -7.63 1.28
C ASP A 27 -5.16 -6.22 1.64
N CYS A 28 -5.79 -5.56 0.68
CA CYS A 28 -6.40 -4.25 0.84
C CYS A 28 -7.54 -4.21 1.87
N SER A 29 -8.11 -5.35 2.28
CA SER A 29 -9.13 -5.42 3.33
C SER A 29 -8.54 -5.38 4.74
N THR A 30 -7.21 -5.56 4.86
CA THR A 30 -6.52 -5.57 6.15
C THR A 30 -6.63 -4.20 6.82
N PRO A 31 -7.19 -4.10 8.04
CA PRO A 31 -7.38 -2.81 8.65
C PRO A 31 -6.05 -2.17 9.09
N VAL A 32 -5.85 -0.91 8.69
CA VAL A 32 -4.64 -0.11 8.95
C VAL A 32 -4.27 -0.06 10.43
N TRP A 33 -5.25 -0.06 11.33
CA TRP A 33 -5.01 0.05 12.79
C TRP A 33 -4.22 -1.12 13.37
N LEU A 34 -4.22 -2.30 12.71
CA LEU A 34 -3.43 -3.45 13.17
C LEU A 34 -1.92 -3.13 13.19
N TRP A 35 -1.45 -2.29 12.28
CA TRP A 35 -0.06 -1.85 12.25
C TRP A 35 0.30 -0.89 13.39
N LEU A 36 -0.67 -0.08 13.86
CA LEU A 36 -0.46 0.87 14.96
C LEU A 36 -0.40 0.18 16.33
N LEU A 37 -1.07 -0.96 16.48
CA LEU A 37 -1.12 -1.71 17.73
C LEU A 37 0.28 -2.07 18.28
N PRO A 38 1.20 -2.70 17.52
CA PRO A 38 2.54 -3.00 18.03
C PRO A 38 3.37 -1.74 18.33
N LEU A 39 3.15 -0.64 17.60
CA LEU A 39 3.80 0.64 17.85
C LEU A 39 3.38 1.22 19.22
N ILE A 40 2.08 1.17 19.52
CA ILE A 40 1.52 1.64 20.79
C ILE A 40 1.99 0.77 21.96
N LEU A 41 2.12 -0.56 21.76
CA LEU A 41 2.55 -1.49 22.81
C LEU A 41 4.05 -1.43 23.13
N LEU A 42 4.88 -0.93 22.21
CA LEU A 42 6.35 -0.90 22.35
C LEU A 42 6.83 -0.20 23.64
N PRO A 43 6.37 1.01 24.03
CA PRO A 43 6.79 1.63 25.30
C PRO A 43 6.38 0.83 26.54
N PHE A 44 5.27 0.08 26.48
CA PHE A 44 4.81 -0.73 27.60
C PHE A 44 5.70 -1.95 27.88
N THR A 45 6.55 -2.36 26.93
CA THR A 45 7.53 -3.43 27.16
C THR A 45 8.50 -3.10 28.29
N LEU A 46 8.75 -1.81 28.56
CA LEU A 46 9.58 -1.37 29.68
C LEU A 46 8.99 -1.75 31.05
N LEU A 47 7.66 -1.88 31.14
CA LEU A 47 6.98 -2.32 32.36
C LEU A 47 7.25 -3.80 32.65
N LEU A 48 7.52 -4.63 31.63
CA LEU A 48 7.87 -6.04 31.83
C LEU A 48 9.19 -6.22 32.58
N ASN A 49 10.08 -5.23 32.55
CA ASN A 49 11.30 -5.24 33.35
C ASN A 49 11.06 -4.96 34.84
N ARG A 50 9.87 -4.46 35.22
CA ARG A 50 9.48 -4.26 36.62
C ARG A 50 8.97 -5.54 37.29
N LEU A 51 8.70 -6.59 36.51
CA LEU A 51 8.30 -7.87 37.06
C LEU A 51 9.47 -8.50 37.83
N PRO A 52 9.26 -8.95 39.08
CA PRO A 52 10.33 -9.54 39.87
C PRO A 52 10.87 -10.80 39.17
N PRO A 53 12.20 -10.95 39.04
CA PRO A 53 12.77 -12.18 38.50
C PRO A 53 12.35 -13.35 39.40
N ARG A 54 11.96 -14.45 38.76
CA ARG A 54 11.64 -15.70 39.48
C ARG A 54 12.90 -16.12 40.24
N GLU A 55 12.83 -16.14 41.58
CA GLU A 55 14.00 -16.40 42.44
C GLU A 55 14.59 -17.77 42.10
N SER A 56 15.77 -17.78 41.47
CA SER A 56 16.64 -18.95 41.40
C SER A 56 17.47 -18.98 42.68
N GLY A 57 17.21 -19.95 43.55
CA GLY A 57 17.82 -20.07 44.86
C GLY A 57 19.35 -20.12 44.86
N ALA A 58 19.91 -19.74 46.01
CA ALA A 58 21.28 -19.97 46.47
C ALA A 58 22.39 -18.95 46.13
N MET A 59 22.13 -17.64 46.11
CA MET A 59 23.04 -16.62 46.68
C MET A 59 22.42 -15.21 46.57
N ARG A 60 22.24 -14.51 47.70
CA ARG A 60 21.74 -13.13 47.74
C ARG A 60 22.91 -12.16 47.91
N TRP A 61 23.33 -11.52 46.83
CA TRP A 61 24.26 -10.39 46.89
C TRP A 61 23.51 -9.15 47.39
N PRO A 62 24.08 -8.34 48.30
CA PRO A 62 23.42 -7.14 48.79
C PRO A 62 23.31 -6.09 47.67
N ALA A 63 22.08 -5.69 47.34
CA ALA A 63 21.79 -4.69 46.30
C ALA A 63 22.49 -3.33 46.53
N ARG A 64 22.87 -3.03 47.78
CA ARG A 64 23.63 -1.83 48.17
C ARG A 64 25.04 -1.78 47.59
N ALA A 65 25.59 -2.91 47.15
CA ALA A 65 26.94 -2.98 46.61
C ALA A 65 27.01 -2.63 45.10
N GLY A 66 25.90 -2.19 44.48
CA GLY A 66 25.86 -1.79 43.07
C GLY A 66 26.01 -2.94 42.07
N PHE A 67 26.11 -4.19 42.54
CA PHE A 67 26.20 -5.35 41.67
C PHE A 67 24.87 -5.64 40.99
N VAL A 68 24.89 -5.61 39.65
CA VAL A 68 23.80 -6.09 38.82
C VAL A 68 24.05 -7.58 38.55
N VAL A 69 23.14 -8.44 38.99
CA VAL A 69 23.23 -9.88 38.74
C VAL A 69 23.27 -10.12 37.22
N PRO A 70 24.29 -10.81 36.67
CA PRO A 70 24.32 -11.15 35.26
C PRO A 70 23.09 -11.98 34.93
N ARG A 71 22.25 -11.51 33.99
CA ARG A 71 21.09 -12.28 33.55
C ARG A 71 21.56 -13.30 32.51
N PRO A 72 21.45 -14.61 32.76
CA PRO A 72 21.83 -15.63 31.79
C PRO A 72 20.84 -15.74 30.61
N ARG A 73 19.68 -15.08 30.71
CA ARG A 73 18.60 -15.11 29.70
C ARG A 73 18.26 -13.70 29.22
N PRO A 74 17.86 -13.53 27.95
CA PRO A 74 17.37 -12.24 27.45
C PRO A 74 16.20 -11.76 28.30
N SER A 75 16.16 -10.45 28.58
CA SER A 75 15.06 -9.87 29.36
C SER A 75 13.72 -10.10 28.67
N PRO A 76 12.62 -10.38 29.40
CA PRO A 76 11.30 -10.55 28.80
C PRO A 76 10.86 -9.30 28.03
N ALA A 77 11.27 -8.10 28.48
CA ALA A 77 11.05 -6.85 27.75
C ALA A 77 11.72 -6.85 26.37
N LEU A 78 12.95 -7.35 26.26
CA LEU A 78 13.65 -7.47 24.97
C LEU A 78 12.95 -8.46 24.03
N LEU A 79 12.55 -9.62 24.54
CA LEU A 79 11.81 -10.61 23.74
C LEU A 79 10.47 -10.05 23.25
N ALA A 80 9.72 -9.39 24.13
CA ALA A 80 8.47 -8.74 23.77
C ALA A 80 8.69 -7.62 22.75
N ALA A 81 9.69 -6.76 22.95
CA ALA A 81 10.03 -5.69 22.02
C ALA A 81 10.44 -6.24 20.65
N MET A 82 11.24 -7.32 20.59
CA MET A 82 11.57 -8.00 19.34
C MET A 82 10.33 -8.55 18.63
N GLY A 83 9.43 -9.21 19.37
CA GLY A 83 8.17 -9.70 18.82
C GLY A 83 7.30 -8.58 18.27
N LEU A 84 7.17 -7.47 18.99
CA LEU A 84 6.43 -6.30 18.52
C LEU A 84 7.08 -5.65 17.28
N CYS A 85 8.41 -5.52 17.24
CA CYS A 85 9.12 -5.05 16.06
C CYS A 85 8.91 -5.95 14.85
N LEU A 86 8.91 -7.27 15.04
CA LEU A 86 8.63 -8.25 13.99
C LEU A 86 7.19 -8.11 13.48
N CYS A 87 6.20 -8.05 14.38
CA CYS A 87 4.80 -7.83 14.01
C CYS A 87 4.59 -6.48 13.29
N MET A 88 5.25 -5.42 13.75
CA MET A 88 5.20 -4.10 13.13
C MET A 88 5.80 -4.11 11.72
N GLY A 89 6.88 -4.87 11.50
CA GLY A 89 7.45 -5.09 10.17
C GLY A 89 6.50 -5.87 9.26
N ALA A 90 5.90 -6.95 9.77
CA ALA A 90 5.00 -7.80 9.00
C ALA A 90 3.70 -7.08 8.60
N LEU A 91 3.13 -6.31 9.53
CA LEU A 91 1.90 -5.54 9.32
C LEU A 91 2.13 -4.21 8.60
N ARG A 92 3.38 -3.86 8.25
CA ARG A 92 3.70 -2.62 7.54
C ARG A 92 2.83 -2.45 6.28
N PHE A 93 2.61 -3.54 5.55
CA PHE A 93 1.86 -3.54 4.30
C PHE A 93 0.35 -3.32 4.47
N ALA A 94 -0.19 -3.41 5.69
CA ALA A 94 -1.56 -2.96 5.96
C ALA A 94 -1.69 -1.43 5.88
N SER A 95 -0.61 -0.69 6.20
CA SER A 95 -0.58 0.78 6.11
C SER A 95 0.03 1.29 4.81
N GLN A 96 0.93 0.51 4.21
CA GLN A 96 1.66 0.85 2.99
C GLN A 96 1.62 -0.35 2.05
N PRO A 97 0.48 -0.57 1.38
CA PRO A 97 0.31 -1.73 0.52
C PRO A 97 1.28 -1.71 -0.66
N LEU A 98 1.66 -2.89 -1.16
CA LEU A 98 2.59 -3.03 -2.30
C LEU A 98 1.98 -2.58 -3.63
N ALA A 99 0.65 -2.56 -3.70
CA ALA A 99 -0.11 -2.05 -4.83
C ALA A 99 -1.20 -1.08 -4.32
N PRO A 100 -1.61 -0.10 -5.12
CA PRO A 100 -2.73 0.76 -4.77
C PRO A 100 -4.00 -0.07 -4.55
N CYS A 101 -4.72 0.23 -3.48
CA CYS A 101 -6.01 -0.35 -3.17
C CYS A 101 -7.09 0.57 -3.73
N TRP A 102 -7.56 0.28 -4.95
CA TRP A 102 -8.59 1.09 -5.61
C TRP A 102 -9.96 0.82 -5.01
N GLU A 103 -10.69 1.89 -4.73
CA GLU A 103 -12.08 1.84 -4.27
C GLU A 103 -13.04 2.20 -5.43
N PRO A 104 -14.35 1.93 -5.33
CA PRO A 104 -15.31 2.29 -6.37
C PRO A 104 -15.33 3.78 -6.75
N ASP A 105 -14.90 4.65 -5.84
CA ASP A 105 -14.77 6.09 -6.08
C ASP A 105 -13.49 6.43 -6.88
N ASP A 106 -12.59 5.49 -7.11
CA ASP A 106 -11.40 5.66 -7.95
C ASP A 106 -11.66 5.21 -9.38
N LEU A 107 -11.28 6.02 -10.36
CA LEU A 107 -11.42 5.66 -11.77
C LEU A 107 -10.70 4.35 -12.12
N ALA A 108 -9.55 4.11 -11.49
CA ALA A 108 -8.71 2.93 -11.75
C ALA A 108 -9.33 1.60 -11.29
N PHE A 109 -10.34 1.63 -10.41
CA PHE A 109 -11.11 0.45 -10.00
C PHE A 109 -11.79 -0.23 -11.20
N TYR A 110 -12.19 0.55 -12.20
CA TYR A 110 -12.87 0.08 -13.40
C TYR A 110 -11.92 -0.34 -14.53
N ASN A 111 -10.60 -0.37 -14.29
CA ASN A 111 -9.63 -0.76 -15.29
C ASN A 111 -9.73 -2.27 -15.59
N LEU A 112 -9.78 -2.59 -16.88
CA LEU A 112 -9.57 -3.94 -17.37
C LEU A 112 -8.07 -4.27 -17.45
N PRO A 113 -7.70 -5.57 -17.47
CA PRO A 113 -6.31 -5.96 -17.71
C PRO A 113 -5.81 -5.46 -19.07
N ALA A 114 -4.50 -5.26 -19.20
CA ALA A 114 -3.89 -4.73 -20.42
C ALA A 114 -4.19 -5.57 -21.68
N SER A 115 -4.39 -6.89 -21.53
CA SER A 115 -4.79 -7.79 -22.62
C SER A 115 -6.14 -7.43 -23.25
N ALA A 116 -7.07 -6.90 -22.45
CA ALA A 116 -8.42 -6.55 -22.89
C ALA A 116 -8.49 -5.29 -23.76
N ALA A 117 -7.37 -4.56 -23.93
CA ALA A 117 -7.33 -3.35 -24.75
C ALA A 117 -7.79 -3.59 -26.20
N TYR A 118 -7.40 -4.73 -26.77
CA TYR A 118 -7.65 -5.09 -28.17
C TYR A 118 -8.80 -6.08 -28.35
N GLU A 119 -9.35 -6.63 -27.26
CA GLU A 119 -10.46 -7.58 -27.31
C GLU A 119 -11.75 -6.88 -27.77
N ARG A 120 -12.44 -7.44 -28.77
CA ARG A 120 -13.64 -6.81 -29.33
C ARG A 120 -14.78 -6.73 -28.33
N ASP A 121 -14.97 -7.79 -27.55
CA ASP A 121 -16.10 -7.98 -26.64
C ASP A 121 -15.87 -7.42 -25.24
N ALA A 122 -14.68 -6.85 -24.99
CA ALA A 122 -14.37 -6.20 -23.72
C ALA A 122 -15.35 -5.03 -23.45
N PRO A 123 -15.84 -4.91 -22.20
CA PRO A 123 -16.87 -3.94 -21.85
C PRO A 123 -16.38 -2.51 -22.06
N LYS A 124 -17.30 -1.66 -22.50
CA LYS A 124 -17.05 -0.23 -22.72
C LYS A 124 -17.77 0.57 -21.65
N VAL A 125 -17.10 1.60 -21.18
CA VAL A 125 -17.63 2.58 -20.23
C VAL A 125 -17.72 3.95 -20.90
N THR A 126 -18.57 4.80 -20.36
CA THR A 126 -18.61 6.22 -20.74
C THR A 126 -18.08 7.03 -19.57
N ILE A 127 -17.16 7.96 -19.84
CA ILE A 127 -16.48 8.77 -18.83
C ILE A 127 -16.79 10.23 -19.10
N GLU A 128 -17.20 10.94 -18.07
CA GLU A 128 -17.39 12.39 -18.09
C GLU A 128 -16.28 13.08 -17.31
N GLY A 129 -15.70 14.09 -17.92
CA GLY A 129 -14.46 14.69 -17.47
C GLY A 129 -14.15 16.01 -18.16
N TYR A 130 -12.96 16.51 -17.90
CA TYR A 130 -12.40 17.65 -18.62
C TYR A 130 -10.93 17.40 -18.97
N VAL A 131 -10.50 17.99 -20.07
CA VAL A 131 -9.11 17.89 -20.53
C VAL A 131 -8.20 18.65 -19.57
N SER A 132 -7.25 17.95 -18.94
CA SER A 132 -6.34 18.50 -17.93
C SER A 132 -4.92 18.73 -18.42
N SER A 133 -4.63 18.45 -19.70
CA SER A 133 -3.34 18.71 -20.31
C SER A 133 -3.48 19.46 -21.64
N TYR A 134 -2.43 20.16 -22.06
CA TYR A 134 -2.31 20.55 -23.45
C TYR A 134 -2.18 19.29 -24.33
N PRO A 135 -2.86 19.20 -25.48
CA PRO A 135 -2.73 18.05 -26.37
C PRO A 135 -1.31 17.95 -26.91
N LEU A 136 -0.65 16.81 -26.69
CA LEU A 136 0.60 16.47 -27.35
C LEU A 136 0.26 15.84 -28.70
N VAL A 137 0.57 16.54 -29.79
CA VAL A 137 0.35 16.07 -31.15
C VAL A 137 1.63 15.45 -31.68
N ALA A 138 1.56 14.21 -32.17
CA ALA A 138 2.64 13.51 -32.84
C ALA A 138 2.06 12.78 -34.07
N ASP A 139 2.62 13.05 -35.25
CA ASP A 139 2.16 12.54 -36.53
C ASP A 139 0.67 12.80 -36.80
N THR A 140 -0.15 11.74 -36.75
CA THR A 140 -1.61 11.76 -36.99
C THR A 140 -2.43 11.56 -35.72
N GLN A 141 -1.76 11.47 -34.56
CA GLN A 141 -2.36 11.23 -33.26
C GLN A 141 -2.14 12.41 -32.34
N GLN A 142 -3.10 12.61 -31.44
CA GLN A 142 -2.93 13.48 -30.30
C GLN A 142 -3.18 12.68 -29.03
N ARG A 143 -2.36 12.97 -28.02
CA ARG A 143 -2.46 12.42 -26.66
C ARG A 143 -2.79 13.53 -25.71
N LEU A 144 -3.78 13.32 -24.86
CA LEU A 144 -4.21 14.27 -23.85
C LEU A 144 -4.59 13.53 -22.56
N GLN A 145 -4.50 14.23 -21.44
CA GLN A 145 -4.98 13.75 -20.15
C GLN A 145 -6.37 14.30 -19.87
N VAL A 146 -7.23 13.47 -19.31
CA VAL A 146 -8.59 13.83 -18.90
C VAL A 146 -8.75 13.49 -17.44
N VAL A 147 -9.14 14.47 -16.63
CA VAL A 147 -9.59 14.23 -15.26
C VAL A 147 -11.06 13.84 -15.33
N ALA A 148 -11.36 12.65 -14.82
CA ALA A 148 -12.71 12.13 -14.74
C ALA A 148 -13.37 12.59 -13.43
N HIS A 149 -14.67 12.85 -13.49
CA HIS A 149 -15.52 13.08 -12.31
C HIS A 149 -16.73 12.15 -12.26
N ALA A 150 -17.08 11.51 -13.38
CA ALA A 150 -18.13 10.49 -13.41
C ALA A 150 -17.82 9.39 -14.43
N ILE A 151 -18.31 8.19 -14.13
CA ILE A 151 -18.27 7.03 -15.00
C ILE A 151 -19.67 6.41 -15.11
N GLU A 152 -20.07 6.08 -16.32
CA GLU A 152 -21.25 5.30 -16.64
C GLU A 152 -20.79 3.90 -17.06
N THR A 153 -21.17 2.89 -16.27
CA THR A 153 -20.80 1.49 -16.51
C THR A 153 -21.57 0.91 -17.70
N ALA A 154 -21.15 -0.26 -18.19
CA ALA A 154 -21.87 -0.95 -19.26
C ALA A 154 -23.32 -1.33 -18.88
N ALA A 155 -23.63 -1.39 -17.58
CA ALA A 155 -24.97 -1.62 -17.04
C ALA A 155 -25.85 -0.36 -17.01
N GLY A 156 -25.29 0.82 -17.32
CA GLY A 156 -25.98 2.11 -17.27
C GLY A 156 -25.98 2.77 -15.90
N GLU A 157 -25.24 2.24 -14.93
CA GLU A 157 -25.08 2.86 -13.62
C GLU A 157 -24.05 3.99 -13.68
N VAL A 158 -24.38 5.12 -13.07
CA VAL A 158 -23.50 6.30 -13.00
C VAL A 158 -22.91 6.41 -11.60
N HIS A 159 -21.58 6.45 -11.53
CA HIS A 159 -20.82 6.61 -10.29
C HIS A 159 -19.95 7.86 -10.37
N ALA A 160 -19.84 8.59 -9.25
CA ALA A 160 -18.87 9.66 -9.12
C ALA A 160 -17.49 9.05 -8.91
N VAL A 161 -16.48 9.52 -9.64
CA VAL A 161 -15.13 8.97 -9.56
C VAL A 161 -14.08 10.06 -9.54
N THR A 162 -12.93 9.75 -8.94
CA THR A 162 -11.74 10.59 -8.97
C THR A 162 -10.63 9.85 -9.73
N GLY A 163 -9.94 10.57 -10.60
CA GLY A 163 -8.79 10.02 -11.30
C GLY A 163 -8.53 10.71 -12.63
N ALA A 164 -7.43 10.32 -13.26
CA ALA A 164 -7.06 10.80 -14.57
C ALA A 164 -6.80 9.63 -15.51
N LEU A 165 -7.10 9.84 -16.79
CA LEU A 165 -6.82 8.88 -17.86
C LEU A 165 -6.03 9.55 -18.98
N VAL A 166 -5.31 8.73 -19.72
CA VAL A 166 -4.67 9.14 -20.97
C VAL A 166 -5.57 8.75 -22.13
N PHE A 167 -5.99 9.75 -22.90
CA PHE A 167 -6.78 9.57 -24.11
C PHE A 167 -5.91 9.78 -25.35
N LYS A 168 -5.97 8.83 -26.28
CA LYS A 168 -5.34 8.92 -27.60
C LYS A 168 -6.41 8.97 -28.68
N THR A 169 -6.35 9.96 -29.55
CA THR A 169 -7.30 10.14 -30.65
C THR A 169 -6.62 10.71 -31.89
N GLY A 170 -7.30 10.69 -33.03
CA GLY A 170 -6.81 11.31 -34.25
C GLY A 170 -6.84 12.84 -34.18
N ILE A 171 -6.08 13.51 -35.06
CA ILE A 171 -5.94 14.98 -35.08
C ILE A 171 -7.13 15.75 -35.70
N ARG A 172 -8.19 15.07 -36.15
CA ARG A 172 -9.33 15.72 -36.83
C ARG A 172 -10.06 16.72 -35.93
N GLN A 173 -10.19 16.41 -34.65
CA GLN A 173 -10.88 17.25 -33.68
C GLN A 173 -9.87 17.80 -32.69
N ARG A 174 -9.77 19.12 -32.57
CA ARG A 174 -8.85 19.76 -31.63
C ARG A 174 -9.54 19.96 -30.29
N TYR A 175 -8.88 19.51 -29.21
CA TYR A 175 -9.37 19.68 -27.85
C TYR A 175 -8.60 20.81 -27.16
N ALA A 176 -9.29 21.61 -26.35
CA ALA A 176 -8.67 22.66 -25.54
C ALA A 176 -8.51 22.21 -24.08
N TYR A 177 -7.52 22.78 -23.39
CA TYR A 177 -7.40 22.63 -21.95
C TYR A 177 -8.68 23.13 -21.25
N GLY A 178 -9.14 22.39 -20.24
CA GLY A 178 -10.37 22.68 -19.49
C GLY A 178 -11.66 22.33 -20.24
N GLN A 179 -11.59 21.85 -21.49
CA GLN A 179 -12.77 21.50 -22.25
C GLN A 179 -13.48 20.28 -21.62
N PRO A 180 -14.80 20.36 -21.35
CA PRO A 180 -15.57 19.22 -20.90
C PRO A 180 -15.70 18.20 -22.03
N VAL A 181 -15.55 16.93 -21.69
CA VAL A 181 -15.60 15.82 -22.65
C VAL A 181 -16.40 14.65 -22.08
N ARG A 182 -17.12 13.97 -22.97
CA ARG A 182 -17.75 12.68 -22.71
C ARG A 182 -17.10 11.66 -23.62
N LEU A 183 -16.34 10.74 -23.04
CA LEU A 183 -15.53 9.75 -23.75
C LEU A 183 -16.17 8.38 -23.60
N ARG A 184 -16.32 7.64 -24.70
CA ARG A 184 -16.78 6.24 -24.66
C ARG A 184 -15.67 5.33 -25.15
N GLY A 185 -15.29 4.34 -24.35
CA GLY A 185 -14.16 3.49 -24.66
C GLY A 185 -13.97 2.36 -23.68
N ARG A 186 -12.86 1.63 -23.83
CA ARG A 186 -12.41 0.64 -22.86
C ARG A 186 -11.43 1.33 -21.92
N LEU A 187 -11.63 1.14 -20.63
CA LEU A 187 -10.70 1.59 -19.62
C LEU A 187 -9.77 0.42 -19.29
N VAL A 188 -8.46 0.60 -19.47
CA VAL A 188 -7.46 -0.47 -19.31
C VAL A 188 -6.29 0.02 -18.49
N THR A 189 -5.76 -0.85 -17.64
CA THR A 189 -4.49 -0.61 -16.98
C THR A 189 -3.38 -0.62 -18.05
N PRO A 190 -2.51 0.41 -18.10
CA PRO A 190 -1.37 0.42 -19.01
C PRO A 190 -0.51 -0.84 -18.81
N PRO A 191 0.04 -1.42 -19.89
CA PRO A 191 0.95 -2.55 -19.78
C PRO A 191 2.25 -2.11 -19.08
N ASP A 192 2.78 -3.01 -18.25
CA ASP A 192 4.13 -2.92 -17.72
C ASP A 192 5.10 -3.58 -18.73
N PHE A 193 6.14 -2.87 -19.12
CA PHE A 193 7.23 -3.39 -19.97
C PHE A 193 8.46 -3.67 -19.09
N GLU A 194 9.35 -4.58 -19.54
CA GLU A 194 10.56 -4.97 -18.78
C GLU A 194 11.40 -3.76 -18.33
N ASP A 195 11.52 -2.74 -19.19
CA ASP A 195 12.33 -1.54 -18.92
C ASP A 195 11.48 -0.30 -18.53
N PHE A 196 10.15 -0.38 -18.56
CA PHE A 196 9.29 0.81 -18.42
C PHE A 196 7.92 0.47 -17.83
N SER A 197 7.54 1.17 -16.76
CA SER A 197 6.19 1.14 -16.19
C SER A 197 5.55 2.54 -16.25
N TYR A 198 4.25 2.57 -16.54
CA TYR A 198 3.43 3.79 -16.49
C TYR A 198 2.86 4.07 -15.08
N ARG A 199 3.16 3.20 -14.09
CA ARG A 199 2.71 3.34 -12.70
C ARG A 199 3.50 4.38 -11.92
#